data_AF-A0A1V5NZ63-F1
#
_entry.id   AF-A0A1V5NZ63-F1
#
_cell.length_a   1.000
_cell.length_b   1.000
_cell.length_c   1.000
_cell.angle_alpha   90.00
_cell.angle_beta   90.00
_cell.angle_gamma   90.00
#
_symmetry.space_group_name_H-M   'P 1'
#
loop_
_entity.id
_entity.type
_entity.pdbx_description
1 polymer ?
#
loop_
_entity_poly.entity_id
_entity_poly.type
_entity_poly.pdbx_seq_one_letter_code
_entity_poly.pdbx_strand_id
1 'polypeptide(L)' 'MHDVPFWSYFCQISDSTTSYGSYSGAVPNEKITWGKLDIKTPKFIVESDATIVAPLIFAWLLKW' A
#
# COMPACT_ATOMS: atom_id res chain seq x y z
N MET A 1 -11.95 19.33 4.64
CA MET A 1 -10.90 18.30 4.62
C MET A 1 -9.92 18.60 3.48
N HIS A 2 -9.32 19.78 3.48
CA HIS A 2 -8.29 20.18 2.51
C HIS A 2 -6.98 20.61 3.20
N ASP A 3 -6.94 20.57 4.54
CA ASP A 3 -5.75 20.95 5.33
C ASP A 3 -4.74 19.80 5.47
N VAL A 4 -5.16 18.56 5.21
CA VAL A 4 -4.31 17.37 5.31
C VAL A 4 -4.06 16.82 3.90
N PRO A 5 -2.80 16.76 3.44
CA PRO A 5 -2.48 16.24 2.12
C PRO A 5 -2.71 14.73 2.05
N PHE A 6 -3.03 14.23 0.85
CA PHE A 6 -3.02 12.79 0.57
C PHE A 6 -1.60 12.22 0.68
N TRP A 7 -1.50 10.92 0.95
CA TRP A 7 -0.23 10.22 0.78
C TRP A 7 0.20 10.29 -0.68
N SER A 8 1.46 10.62 -0.93
CA SER A 8 2.02 10.75 -2.28
C SER A 8 2.37 9.41 -2.94
N TYR A 9 2.44 8.34 -2.16
CA TYR A 9 2.80 7.00 -2.60
C TYR A 9 2.21 5.95 -1.66
N PHE A 10 1.80 4.81 -2.21
CA PHE A 10 1.35 3.66 -1.43
C PHE A 10 1.96 2.35 -1.95
N CYS A 11 2.52 1.55 -1.05
CA CYS A 11 2.91 0.18 -1.33
C CYS A 11 2.53 -0.68 -0.14
N GLN A 12 1.89 -1.82 -0.41
CA GLN A 12 1.55 -2.80 0.61
C GLN A 12 2.15 -4.16 0.22
N ILE A 13 2.89 -4.77 1.14
CA ILE A 13 3.31 -6.16 1.03
C ILE A 13 2.40 -6.95 1.96
N SER A 14 1.65 -7.89 1.41
CA SER A 14 0.68 -8.67 2.18
C SER A 14 0.39 -9.98 1.47
N ASP A 15 0.22 -11.06 2.22
CA ASP A 15 -0.31 -12.34 1.73
C ASP A 15 -1.84 -12.42 1.81
N SER A 16 -2.50 -11.38 2.33
CA SER A 16 -3.95 -11.35 2.53
C SER A 16 -4.69 -11.03 1.23
N THR A 17 -5.65 -11.87 0.86
CA THR A 17 -6.59 -11.58 -0.22
C THR A 17 -7.77 -10.75 0.28
N THR A 18 -8.39 -10.00 -0.63
CA THR A 18 -9.62 -9.25 -0.30
C THR A 18 -10.74 -10.24 -0.05
N SER A 19 -11.07 -10.50 1.21
CA SER A 19 -12.18 -11.36 1.61
C SER A 19 -13.39 -10.51 2.02
N TYR A 20 -14.05 -10.83 3.14
CA TYR A 20 -15.25 -10.16 3.70
C TYR A 20 -15.02 -8.70 4.17
N GLY A 21 -14.45 -7.82 3.35
CA GLY A 21 -14.26 -6.40 3.69
C GLY A 21 -13.18 -6.16 4.76
N SER A 22 -12.16 -7.02 4.83
CA SER A 22 -11.04 -6.85 5.77
C SER A 22 -10.23 -5.59 5.44
N TYR A 23 -9.97 -4.77 6.46
CA TYR A 23 -9.09 -3.59 6.31
C TYR A 23 -7.66 -3.96 5.89
N SER A 24 -7.16 -5.12 6.33
CA SER A 24 -5.80 -5.59 6.03
C SER A 24 -5.63 -6.03 4.57
N GLY A 25 -6.69 -6.53 3.95
CA GLY A 25 -6.73 -6.89 2.53
C GLY A 25 -7.35 -5.80 1.64
N ALA A 26 -7.74 -4.65 2.22
CA ALA A 26 -8.47 -3.62 1.50
C ALA A 26 -7.69 -3.09 0.30
N VAL A 27 -8.28 -3.25 -0.88
CA VAL A 27 -7.70 -2.79 -2.15
C VAL A 27 -7.44 -1.27 -2.12
N PRO A 28 -6.50 -0.76 -2.92
CA PRO A 28 -6.10 0.64 -2.83
C PRO A 28 -7.24 1.62 -3.16
N ASN A 29 -8.24 1.18 -3.91
CA ASN A 29 -9.42 1.98 -4.24
C ASN A 29 -10.30 2.31 -3.01
N GLU A 30 -10.37 1.43 -2.00
CA GLU A 30 -11.05 1.76 -0.74
C GLU A 30 -10.32 2.87 0.02
N LYS A 31 -8.99 2.93 -0.09
CA LYS A 31 -8.19 4.00 0.54
C LYS A 31 -8.38 5.36 -0.14
N ILE A 32 -8.83 5.38 -1.40
CA ILE A 32 -9.24 6.61 -2.10
C ILE A 32 -10.56 7.13 -1.55
N THR A 33 -11.56 6.27 -1.35
CA THR A 33 -12.88 6.71 -0.83
C THR A 33 -12.80 7.25 0.59
N TRP A 34 -11.82 6.80 1.38
CA TRP A 34 -11.53 7.35 2.71
C TRP A 34 -10.71 8.64 2.71
N GLY A 35 -10.33 9.16 1.54
CA GLY A 35 -9.51 10.36 1.42
C GLY A 35 -8.08 10.18 1.94
N LYS A 36 -7.51 8.96 1.86
CA LYS A 36 -6.08 8.72 2.19
C LYS A 36 -5.19 8.85 0.96
N LEU A 37 -5.71 8.43 -0.20
CA LEU A 37 -5.00 8.48 -1.49
C LEU A 37 -5.81 9.31 -2.48
N ASP A 38 -5.10 10.05 -3.34
CA ASP A 38 -5.69 10.59 -4.57
C ASP A 38 -5.84 9.50 -5.63
N ILE A 39 -6.78 9.67 -6.57
CA ILE A 39 -6.97 8.73 -7.69
C ILE A 39 -5.70 8.52 -8.52
N LYS A 40 -4.86 9.56 -8.63
CA LYS A 40 -3.58 9.54 -9.34
C LYS A 40 -2.40 9.08 -8.49
N THR A 41 -2.58 8.85 -7.19
CA THR A 41 -1.50 8.38 -6.31
C THR A 41 -0.96 7.04 -6.81
N PRO A 42 0.37 6.90 -7.05
CA PRO A 42 0.99 5.63 -7.36
C PRO A 42 0.76 4.64 -6.22
N LYS A 43 0.19 3.47 -6.53
CA LYS A 43 -0.25 2.49 -5.55
C LYS A 43 0.02 1.07 -6.05
N PHE A 44 0.74 0.29 -5.25
CA PHE A 44 1.18 -1.06 -5.58
C PHE A 44 0.86 -2.03 -4.44
N ILE A 45 0.52 -3.27 -4.79
CA ILE A 45 0.37 -4.38 -3.85
C ILE A 45 1.31 -5.50 -4.30
N VAL A 46 2.12 -6.01 -3.36
CA VAL A 46 2.95 -7.20 -3.55
C VAL A 46 2.34 -8.32 -2.71
N GLU A 47 1.78 -9.31 -3.40
CA GLU A 47 1.14 -10.46 -2.76
C GLU A 47 2.18 -11.49 -2.28
N SER A 48 2.79 -11.25 -1.12
CA SER A 48 3.86 -12.08 -0.57
C SER A 48 4.13 -11.78 0.92
N ASP A 49 4.96 -12.62 1.55
CA ASP A 49 5.44 -12.42 2.91
C ASP A 49 6.43 -11.25 2.99
N ALA A 50 6.19 -10.33 3.92
CA ALA A 50 7.01 -9.14 4.14
C ALA A 50 8.46 -9.47 4.55
N THR A 51 8.69 -10.58 5.25
CA THR A 51 10.03 -11.03 5.66
C THR A 51 10.90 -11.45 4.49
N ILE A 52 10.30 -11.80 3.34
CA ILE A 52 11.01 -12.12 2.10
C ILE A 52 11.19 -10.87 1.24
N VAL A 53 10.10 -10.12 1.00
CA VAL A 53 10.11 -9.01 0.02
C VAL A 53 10.74 -7.74 0.56
N ALA A 54 10.47 -7.36 1.81
CA ALA A 54 10.96 -6.08 2.34
C ALA A 54 12.49 -5.99 2.34
N PRO A 55 13.27 -7.02 2.72
CA PRO A 55 14.72 -6.99 2.60
C PRO A 55 15.22 -6.76 1.17
N LEU A 56 14.58 -7.36 0.16
CA LEU A 56 14.96 -7.19 -1.25
C LEU A 56 14.73 -5.76 -1.75
N ILE A 57 13.59 -5.16 -1.38
CA ILE A 57 13.28 -3.76 -1.72
C ILE A 57 14.29 -2.82 -1.05
N PHE A 58 14.59 -3.05 0.23
CA PHE A 58 15.55 -2.21 0.96
C PHE A 58 16.97 -2.34 0.43
N ALA A 59 17.41 -3.56 0.08
CA ALA A 59 18.70 -3.78 -0.57
C ALA A 59 18.80 -2.98 -1.89
N TRP A 60 17.72 -2.98 -2.69
CA TRP A 60 17.71 -2.26 -3.97
C TRP A 60 17.65 -0.74 -3.82
N LEU A 61 16.75 -0.22 -2.98
CA LEU A 61 16.49 1.22 -2.86
C LEU A 61 17.47 1.92 -1.93
N LEU A 62 17.81 1.29 -0.81
CA LEU A 62 18.63 1.89 0.25
C LEU A 62 20.10 1.45 0.18
N LYS A 63 20.44 0.50 -0.71
CA LYS A 63 21.77 -0.13 -0.78
C LYS A 63 22.21 -0.72 0.57
N TRP A 64 21.25 -1.33 1.26
CA TRP A 64 21.46 -1.99 2.55
C TRP A 64 22.18 -3.34 2.39
#